data_AF-A0AA40G5X9-F1
#
_entry.id   AF-A0AA40G5X9-F1
#
_cell.length_a   1.000
_cell.length_b   1.000
_cell.length_c   1.000
_cell.angle_alpha   90.00
_cell.angle_beta   90.00
_cell.angle_gamma   90.00
#
_symmetry.space_group_name_H-M   'P 1'
#
loop_
_entity.id
_entity.type
_entity.pdbx_description
1 polymer ?
#
loop_
_entity_poly.entity_id
_entity_poly.type
_entity_poly.pdbx_seq_one_letter_code
_entity_poly.pdbx_strand_id
1 'polypeptide(L)'
;MTNNSVTQKTLDSPSDYSLQLNRWILKPIGAWPASTSTSRSDRIVSFILVSLCYSLISFTVIPCIFHFILEDETIYIKLKTLGPLSHWFIGGINYTNLLLRSRDIRYCIRHMQTDWTAVRRPEDLRVMMKYAKIGRFIAAFCATFMQSGVLMYCTVTAFATQTIIVGNQTKIIRMLPCVVYKNLIPVHTSPTNEIVLATQFLSGFIVNSSAVGAISIGVVFAAHARGQLTILMTWINEFVNRPKDQKDNDGFNDIGEIVEYHLKVLR
;
A
#
# COMPACT_ATOMS: atom_id res chain seq x y z
N MET A 1 -13.07 -35.71 30.25
CA MET A 1 -13.66 -35.30 28.95
C MET A 1 -14.06 -33.84 29.08
N THR A 2 -13.24 -32.93 28.56
CA THR A 2 -13.50 -31.49 28.58
C THR A 2 -12.92 -30.88 27.30
N ASN A 3 -13.77 -30.13 26.61
CA ASN A 3 -13.55 -29.47 25.33
C ASN A 3 -12.33 -28.55 25.31
N ASN A 4 -11.40 -28.79 24.37
CA ASN A 4 -10.38 -27.83 23.96
C ASN A 4 -10.68 -27.29 22.54
N SER A 5 -11.87 -26.71 22.36
CA SER A 5 -12.30 -26.12 21.09
C SER A 5 -12.38 -24.58 21.13
N VAL A 6 -11.47 -23.92 21.86
CA VAL A 6 -11.41 -22.45 21.88
C VAL A 6 -9.95 -22.02 22.07
N THR A 7 -9.19 -21.88 20.98
CA THR A 7 -8.08 -20.91 20.72
C THR A 7 -7.06 -21.39 19.67
N GLN A 8 -7.53 -21.81 18.48
CA GLN A 8 -6.67 -21.80 17.28
C GLN A 8 -7.13 -20.65 16.37
N LYS A 9 -6.64 -19.45 16.70
CA LYS A 9 -7.08 -18.17 16.15
C LYS A 9 -6.46 -17.93 14.75
N THR A 10 -7.10 -18.46 13.71
CA THR A 10 -7.24 -17.83 12.36
C THR A 10 -6.00 -17.31 11.61
N LEU A 11 -4.78 -17.82 11.83
CA LEU A 11 -3.55 -17.31 11.17
C LEU A 11 -2.94 -18.25 10.09
N ASP A 12 -3.64 -19.30 9.65
CA ASP A 12 -3.04 -20.33 8.78
C ASP A 12 -3.74 -20.53 7.41
N SER A 13 -4.38 -19.51 6.84
CA SER A 13 -4.83 -19.61 5.44
C SER A 13 -3.73 -19.08 4.49
N PRO A 14 -3.39 -19.79 3.40
CA PRO A 14 -2.45 -19.32 2.37
C PRO A 14 -2.77 -17.93 1.78
N SER A 15 -4.06 -17.59 1.72
CA SER A 15 -4.50 -16.25 1.36
C SER A 15 -4.09 -15.20 2.39
N ASP A 16 -4.14 -15.54 3.69
CA ASP A 16 -3.75 -14.64 4.77
C ASP A 16 -2.27 -14.27 4.67
N TYR A 17 -1.42 -15.28 4.45
CA TYR A 17 0.02 -15.14 4.22
C TYR A 17 0.34 -14.15 3.08
N SER A 18 -0.41 -14.23 1.97
CA SER A 18 -0.21 -13.37 0.80
C SER A 18 -0.59 -11.91 1.06
N LEU A 19 -1.62 -11.67 1.89
CA LEU A 19 -2.18 -10.33 2.15
C LEU A 19 -1.69 -9.69 3.45
N GLN A 20 -0.92 -10.39 4.27
CA GLN A 20 -0.50 -9.92 5.60
C GLN A 20 0.26 -8.59 5.52
N LEU A 21 1.24 -8.48 4.61
CA LEU A 21 2.03 -7.26 4.43
C LEU A 21 1.16 -6.07 3.99
N ASN A 22 0.26 -6.29 3.03
CA ASN A 22 -0.69 -5.27 2.58
C ASN A 22 -1.56 -4.75 3.74
N ARG A 23 -2.00 -5.64 4.64
CA ARG A 23 -2.75 -5.26 5.84
C ARG A 23 -1.93 -4.40 6.78
N TRP A 24 -0.67 -4.76 7.03
CA TRP A 24 0.20 -3.99 7.91
C TRP A 24 0.48 -2.58 7.39
N ILE A 25 0.54 -2.41 6.07
CA ILE A 25 0.76 -1.09 5.45
C ILE A 25 -0.53 -0.25 5.45
N LEU A 26 -1.66 -0.86 5.06
CA LEU A 26 -2.89 -0.10 4.76
C LEU A 26 -3.82 0.10 5.95
N LYS A 27 -3.80 -0.79 6.94
CA LYS A 27 -4.69 -0.69 8.11
C LYS A 27 -4.36 0.52 9.00
N PRO A 28 -3.07 0.83 9.30
CA PRO A 28 -2.73 2.01 10.11
C PRO A 28 -3.14 3.35 9.49
N ILE A 29 -3.16 3.43 8.16
CA ILE A 29 -3.61 4.63 7.43
C ILE A 29 -5.11 4.60 7.08
N GLY A 30 -5.87 3.65 7.64
CA GLY A 30 -7.33 3.54 7.42
C GLY A 30 -7.74 3.14 6.01
N ALA A 31 -6.80 2.75 5.14
CA ALA A 31 -7.06 2.46 3.73
C ALA A 31 -7.27 0.96 3.43
N TRP A 32 -7.09 0.08 4.43
CA TRP A 32 -7.40 -1.34 4.24
C TRP A 32 -8.90 -1.53 3.97
N PRO A 33 -9.30 -2.23 2.90
CA PRO A 33 -10.70 -2.46 2.61
C PRO A 33 -11.36 -3.22 3.74
N ALA A 34 -12.41 -2.63 4.32
CA ALA A 34 -13.26 -3.32 5.28
C ALA A 34 -13.78 -4.66 4.69
N SER A 35 -14.32 -5.53 5.53
CA SER A 35 -15.05 -6.72 5.09
C SER A 35 -16.52 -6.59 5.48
N THR A 36 -17.36 -7.52 5.03
CA THR A 36 -18.76 -7.60 5.48
C THR A 36 -18.87 -7.92 6.96
N SER A 37 -17.90 -8.64 7.52
CA SER A 37 -17.79 -8.98 8.94
C SER A 37 -17.04 -7.92 9.78
N THR A 38 -16.61 -6.82 9.19
CA THR A 38 -15.93 -5.75 9.94
C THR A 38 -16.90 -5.07 10.90
N SER A 39 -16.51 -5.04 12.17
CA SER A 39 -17.29 -4.48 13.28
C SER A 39 -17.57 -2.98 13.09
N ARG A 40 -18.60 -2.47 13.78
CA ARG A 40 -18.93 -1.04 13.77
C ARG A 40 -17.78 -0.19 14.32
N SER A 41 -17.09 -0.67 15.36
CA SER A 41 -15.93 0.00 15.95
C SER A 41 -14.78 0.14 14.95
N ASP A 42 -14.46 -0.92 14.20
CA ASP A 42 -13.37 -0.89 13.21
C ASP A 42 -13.65 0.09 12.07
N ARG A 43 -14.92 0.24 11.68
CA ARG A 43 -15.34 1.25 10.68
C ARG A 43 -15.17 2.67 11.20
N ILE A 44 -15.55 2.92 12.45
CA ILE A 44 -15.37 4.23 13.10
C ILE A 44 -13.88 4.57 13.20
N VAL A 45 -13.06 3.62 13.65
CA VAL A 45 -11.60 3.80 13.71
C VAL A 45 -11.02 4.11 12.33
N SER A 46 -11.42 3.37 11.29
CA SER A 46 -10.96 3.63 9.92
C SER A 46 -11.36 5.02 9.44
N PHE A 47 -12.58 5.48 9.74
CA PHE A 47 -13.05 6.82 9.40
C PHE A 47 -12.24 7.92 10.12
N ILE A 48 -11.96 7.74 11.42
CA ILE A 48 -11.12 8.67 12.19
C ILE A 48 -9.71 8.72 11.61
N LEU A 49 -9.11 7.56 11.30
CA LEU A 49 -7.77 7.49 10.69
C LEU A 49 -7.73 8.19 9.33
N VAL A 50 -8.75 8.00 8.48
CA VAL A 50 -8.84 8.68 7.18
C VAL A 50 -8.94 10.20 7.35
N SER A 51 -9.80 10.66 8.27
CA SER A 51 -9.94 12.09 8.57
C SER A 51 -8.62 12.69 9.08
N LEU A 52 -7.93 11.99 9.98
CA LEU A 52 -6.62 12.39 10.48
C LEU A 52 -5.57 12.44 9.37
N CYS A 53 -5.52 11.44 8.48
CA CYS A 53 -4.60 11.39 7.36
C CYS A 53 -4.81 12.58 6.42
N TYR A 54 -6.05 12.87 6.01
CA TYR A 54 -6.35 14.03 5.17
C TYR A 54 -6.02 15.35 5.87
N SER A 55 -6.23 15.45 7.18
CA SER A 55 -5.89 16.63 7.96
C SER A 55 -4.38 16.89 7.96
N LEU A 56 -3.57 15.85 8.17
CA LEU A 56 -2.09 15.94 8.16
C LEU A 56 -1.55 16.29 6.76
N ILE A 57 -2.13 15.68 5.72
CA ILE A 57 -1.78 15.98 4.31
C ILE A 57 -2.12 17.44 4.00
N SER A 58 -3.35 17.88 4.31
CA SER A 58 -3.81 19.25 4.04
C SER A 58 -3.00 20.28 4.80
N PHE A 59 -2.71 20.04 6.08
CA PHE A 59 -1.87 20.90 6.91
C PHE A 59 -0.44 21.03 6.33
N THR A 60 0.06 20.02 5.63
CA THR A 60 1.37 20.07 4.97
C THR A 60 1.29 20.80 3.64
N VAL A 61 0.33 20.45 2.78
CA VAL A 61 0.24 20.90 1.40
C VAL A 61 -0.22 22.35 1.30
N ILE A 62 -1.25 22.76 2.06
CA ILE A 62 -1.84 24.10 1.93
C ILE A 62 -0.82 25.21 2.23
N PRO A 63 -0.08 25.20 3.36
CA PRO A 63 0.92 26.22 3.63
C PRO A 63 2.09 26.22 2.63
N CYS A 64 2.46 25.06 2.09
CA CYS A 64 3.47 24.95 1.05
C CYS A 64 3.01 25.55 -0.29
N ILE A 65 1.74 25.36 -0.69
CA ILE A 65 1.17 25.99 -1.89
C ILE A 65 1.17 27.51 -1.73
N PHE A 66 0.76 28.02 -0.56
CA PHE A 66 0.80 29.45 -0.29
C PHE A 66 2.24 30.00 -0.37
N HIS A 67 3.24 29.28 0.13
CA HIS A 67 4.64 29.69 0.00
C HIS A 67 5.07 29.76 -1.47
N PHE A 68 4.76 28.71 -2.24
CA PHE A 68 5.13 28.63 -3.65
C PHE A 68 4.54 29.79 -4.49
N ILE A 69 3.29 30.18 -4.20
CA ILE A 69 2.57 31.24 -4.93
C ILE A 69 2.93 32.64 -4.42
N LEU A 70 2.91 32.86 -3.11
CA LEU A 70 2.95 34.20 -2.51
C LEU A 70 4.36 34.71 -2.18
N GLU A 71 5.32 33.81 -1.94
CA GLU A 71 6.68 34.25 -1.62
C GLU A 71 7.44 34.59 -2.92
N ASP A 72 8.04 35.77 -2.94
CA ASP A 72 8.88 36.24 -4.05
C ASP A 72 10.31 35.72 -3.87
N GLU A 73 10.48 34.41 -4.09
CA GLU A 73 11.78 33.73 -4.06
C GLU A 73 12.27 33.43 -5.48
N THR A 74 13.60 33.29 -5.60
CA THR A 74 14.24 32.90 -6.87
C THR A 74 13.63 31.59 -7.42
N ILE A 75 13.55 31.48 -8.75
CA ILE A 75 13.07 30.28 -9.44
C ILE A 75 13.78 29.02 -8.95
N TYR A 76 15.07 29.14 -8.62
CA TYR A 76 15.87 28.05 -8.05
C TYR A 76 15.30 27.51 -6.73
N ILE A 77 14.91 28.39 -5.79
CA ILE A 77 14.34 27.96 -4.51
C ILE A 77 12.94 27.36 -4.73
N LYS A 78 12.12 27.95 -5.60
CA LYS A 78 10.80 27.40 -5.97
C LYS A 78 10.92 26.00 -6.58
N LEU A 79 11.91 25.77 -7.46
CA LEU A 79 12.18 24.46 -8.05
C LEU A 79 12.62 23.43 -6.99
N LYS A 80 13.42 23.85 -5.99
CA LYS A 80 13.82 22.97 -4.88
C LYS A 80 12.62 22.54 -4.02
N THR A 81 11.65 23.42 -3.81
CA THR A 81 10.41 23.14 -3.05
C THR A 81 9.40 22.31 -3.86
N LEU A 82 9.47 22.37 -5.20
CA LEU A 82 8.55 21.66 -6.09
C LEU A 82 8.64 20.13 -5.95
N GLY A 83 9.84 19.59 -5.76
CA GLY A 83 10.04 18.15 -5.58
C GLY A 83 9.24 17.60 -4.39
N PRO A 84 9.51 18.05 -3.16
CA PRO A 84 8.74 17.65 -1.99
C PRO A 84 7.23 17.94 -2.13
N LEU A 85 6.84 19.13 -2.59
CA LEU A 85 5.44 19.49 -2.79
C LEU A 85 4.71 18.53 -3.74
N SER A 86 5.34 18.18 -4.86
CA SER A 86 4.79 17.23 -5.84
C SER A 86 4.60 15.83 -5.24
N HIS A 87 5.52 15.38 -4.37
CA HIS A 87 5.42 14.09 -3.69
C HIS A 87 4.16 14.03 -2.81
N TRP A 88 3.90 15.05 -1.98
CA TRP A 88 2.67 15.08 -1.17
C TRP A 88 1.41 15.17 -2.02
N PHE A 89 1.42 15.98 -3.08
CA PHE A 89 0.26 16.13 -3.95
C PHE A 89 -0.11 14.81 -4.64
N ILE A 90 0.86 14.16 -5.30
CA ILE A 90 0.67 12.86 -5.96
C ILE A 90 0.30 11.79 -4.94
N GLY A 91 0.95 11.76 -3.79
CA GLY A 91 0.65 10.77 -2.76
C GLY A 91 -0.72 10.97 -2.10
N GLY A 92 -1.23 12.20 -2.04
CA GLY A 92 -2.62 12.50 -1.73
C GLY A 92 -3.59 11.92 -2.76
N ILE A 93 -3.33 12.11 -4.06
CA ILE A 93 -4.10 11.51 -5.15
C ILE A 93 -4.11 9.97 -5.03
N ASN A 94 -2.94 9.37 -4.79
CA ASN A 94 -2.82 7.92 -4.61
C ASN A 94 -3.64 7.42 -3.41
N TYR A 95 -3.61 8.16 -2.30
CA TYR A 95 -4.41 7.84 -1.13
C TYR A 95 -5.91 7.90 -1.41
N THR A 96 -6.37 8.94 -2.11
CA THR A 96 -7.77 9.05 -2.54
C THR A 96 -8.16 7.92 -3.48
N ASN A 97 -7.32 7.58 -4.48
CA ASN A 97 -7.57 6.46 -5.39
C ASN A 97 -7.71 5.14 -4.65
N LEU A 98 -6.85 4.88 -3.67
CA LEU A 98 -6.90 3.66 -2.87
C LEU A 98 -8.22 3.56 -2.07
N LEU A 99 -8.70 4.67 -1.51
CA LEU A 99 -9.97 4.73 -0.80
C LEU A 99 -11.17 4.56 -1.74
N LEU A 100 -11.18 5.22 -2.88
CA LEU A 100 -12.26 5.12 -3.88
C LEU A 100 -12.38 3.70 -4.46
N ARG A 101 -11.24 3.06 -4.72
CA ARG A 101 -11.16 1.68 -5.25
C ARG A 101 -11.25 0.60 -4.17
N SER A 102 -11.52 0.96 -2.92
CA SER A 102 -11.61 0.01 -1.80
C SER A 102 -12.62 -1.13 -2.04
N ARG A 103 -13.71 -0.86 -2.78
CA ARG A 103 -14.69 -1.90 -3.15
C ARG A 103 -14.11 -2.89 -4.16
N ASP A 104 -13.46 -2.39 -5.21
CA ASP A 104 -12.85 -3.19 -6.27
C ASP A 104 -11.70 -4.04 -5.71
N ILE A 105 -10.85 -3.45 -4.86
CA ILE A 105 -9.76 -4.15 -4.17
C ILE A 105 -10.32 -5.27 -3.29
N ARG A 106 -11.41 -5.01 -2.55
CA ARG A 106 -12.06 -6.01 -1.72
C ARG A 106 -12.65 -7.15 -2.54
N TYR A 107 -13.23 -6.84 -3.69
CA TYR A 107 -13.72 -7.84 -4.62
C TYR A 107 -12.58 -8.76 -5.08
N CYS A 108 -11.45 -8.18 -5.51
CA CYS A 108 -10.27 -8.94 -5.91
C CYS A 108 -9.70 -9.80 -4.75
N ILE A 109 -9.64 -9.26 -3.53
CA ILE A 109 -9.22 -10.01 -2.34
C ILE A 109 -10.12 -11.23 -2.10
N ARG A 110 -11.44 -11.07 -2.22
CA ARG A 110 -12.39 -12.18 -2.05
C ARG A 110 -12.25 -13.22 -3.14
N HIS A 111 -12.11 -12.78 -4.39
CA HIS A 111 -11.86 -13.69 -5.51
C HIS A 111 -10.60 -14.51 -5.27
N MET A 112 -9.50 -13.84 -4.89
CA MET A 112 -8.26 -14.49 -4.53
C MET A 112 -8.43 -15.49 -3.38
N GLN A 113 -9.17 -15.14 -2.33
CA GLN A 113 -9.50 -16.04 -1.21
C GLN A 113 -10.25 -17.29 -1.68
N THR A 114 -11.25 -17.12 -2.55
CA THR A 114 -12.00 -18.23 -3.14
C THR A 114 -11.09 -19.14 -3.96
N ASP A 115 -10.18 -18.59 -4.75
CA ASP A 115 -9.19 -19.38 -5.50
C ASP A 115 -8.32 -20.22 -4.58
N TRP A 116 -7.80 -19.63 -3.49
CA TRP A 116 -7.02 -20.36 -2.49
C TRP A 116 -7.78 -21.54 -1.90
N THR A 117 -9.08 -21.40 -1.66
CA THR A 117 -9.92 -22.50 -1.15
C THR A 117 -10.27 -23.55 -2.22
N ALA A 118 -10.21 -23.18 -3.50
CA ALA A 118 -10.55 -24.08 -4.60
C ALA A 118 -9.40 -25.02 -5.00
N VAL A 119 -8.15 -24.67 -4.68
CA VAL A 119 -6.98 -25.49 -5.01
C VAL A 119 -6.98 -26.78 -4.17
N ARG A 120 -7.13 -27.93 -4.84
CA ARG A 120 -7.15 -29.26 -4.20
C ARG A 120 -5.86 -30.07 -4.40
N ARG A 121 -5.23 -29.96 -5.58
CA ARG A 121 -4.01 -30.73 -5.89
C ARG A 121 -2.82 -30.17 -5.10
N PRO A 122 -2.02 -31.00 -4.40
CA PRO A 122 -0.84 -30.54 -3.69
C PRO A 122 0.17 -29.82 -4.58
N GLU A 123 0.30 -30.22 -5.84
CA GLU A 123 1.21 -29.59 -6.79
C GLU A 123 0.74 -28.17 -7.19
N ASP A 124 -0.55 -28.00 -7.43
CA ASP A 124 -1.14 -26.68 -7.69
C ASP A 124 -0.97 -25.75 -6.49
N LEU A 125 -1.15 -26.29 -5.26
CA LEU A 125 -0.92 -25.54 -4.03
C LEU A 125 0.54 -25.08 -3.91
N ARG A 126 1.50 -25.93 -4.27
CA ARG A 126 2.93 -25.58 -4.28
C ARG A 126 3.23 -24.48 -5.30
N VAL A 127 2.64 -24.54 -6.50
CA VAL A 127 2.78 -23.50 -7.53
C VAL A 127 2.21 -22.17 -7.02
N MET A 128 1.02 -22.17 -6.47
CA MET A 128 0.38 -20.98 -5.90
C MET A 128 1.19 -20.38 -4.75
N MET A 129 1.69 -21.22 -3.84
CA MET A 129 2.54 -20.77 -2.73
C MET A 129 3.89 -20.20 -3.20
N LYS A 130 4.47 -20.74 -4.27
CA LYS A 130 5.68 -20.18 -4.88
C LYS A 130 5.45 -18.74 -5.34
N TYR A 131 4.36 -18.47 -6.06
CA TYR A 131 4.08 -17.12 -6.52
C TYR A 131 3.63 -16.18 -5.39
N ALA A 132 2.92 -16.68 -4.39
CA ALA A 132 2.61 -15.91 -3.18
C ALA A 132 3.88 -15.41 -2.47
N LYS A 133 4.90 -16.28 -2.33
CA LYS A 133 6.20 -15.91 -1.76
C LYS A 133 6.91 -14.85 -2.61
N ILE A 134 6.92 -15.01 -3.94
CA ILE A 134 7.52 -14.03 -4.85
C ILE A 134 6.82 -12.67 -4.74
N GLY A 135 5.49 -12.65 -4.81
CA GLY A 135 4.71 -11.41 -4.68
C GLY A 135 4.95 -10.72 -3.34
N ARG A 136 4.96 -11.48 -2.24
CA ARG A 136 5.27 -10.95 -0.90
C ARG A 136 6.69 -10.41 -0.80
N PHE A 137 7.67 -11.09 -1.40
CA PHE A 137 9.05 -10.63 -1.42
C PHE A 137 9.19 -9.30 -2.18
N ILE A 138 8.62 -9.21 -3.38
CA ILE A 138 8.65 -7.98 -4.18
C ILE A 138 7.94 -6.84 -3.44
N ALA A 139 6.77 -7.11 -2.84
CA ALA A 139 6.04 -6.12 -2.05
C ALA A 139 6.85 -5.63 -0.85
N ALA A 140 7.51 -6.54 -0.11
CA ALA A 140 8.36 -6.18 1.02
C ALA A 140 9.56 -5.35 0.57
N PHE A 141 10.21 -5.75 -0.53
CA PHE A 141 11.33 -5.01 -1.11
C PHE A 141 10.92 -3.58 -1.50
N CYS A 142 9.81 -3.42 -2.23
CA CYS A 142 9.28 -2.10 -2.60
C CYS A 142 8.97 -1.26 -1.36
N ALA A 143 8.31 -1.85 -0.35
CA ALA A 143 7.99 -1.15 0.89
C ALA A 143 9.24 -0.68 1.62
N THR A 144 10.23 -1.54 1.82
CA THR A 144 11.48 -1.20 2.50
C THR A 144 12.25 -0.13 1.74
N PHE A 145 12.39 -0.26 0.42
CA PHE A 145 13.14 0.68 -0.41
C PHE A 145 12.50 2.08 -0.45
N MET A 146 11.18 2.15 -0.67
CA MET A 146 10.50 3.44 -0.71
C MET A 146 10.46 4.09 0.68
N GLN A 147 10.22 3.30 1.73
CA GLN A 147 10.16 3.83 3.09
C GLN A 147 11.53 4.27 3.61
N SER A 148 12.61 3.57 3.26
CA SER A 148 13.97 4.00 3.60
C SER A 148 14.35 5.30 2.92
N GLY A 149 13.94 5.52 1.67
CA GLY A 149 14.16 6.79 0.95
C GLY A 149 13.53 7.98 1.67
N VAL A 150 12.26 7.83 2.08
CA VAL A 150 11.58 8.87 2.87
C VAL A 150 12.26 9.07 4.22
N LEU A 151 12.54 7.99 4.97
CA LEU A 151 13.20 8.09 6.27
C LEU A 151 14.58 8.76 6.16
N MET A 152 15.38 8.41 5.15
CA MET A 152 16.69 9.02 4.90
C MET A 152 16.57 10.51 4.62
N TYR A 153 15.67 10.92 3.72
CA TYR A 153 15.39 12.33 3.45
C TYR A 153 14.96 13.06 4.73
N CYS A 154 14.11 12.41 5.54
CA CYS A 154 13.64 12.95 6.80
C CYS A 154 14.78 13.17 7.79
N THR A 155 15.62 12.15 8.01
CA THR A 155 16.75 12.21 8.93
C THR A 155 17.73 13.31 8.53
N VAL A 156 18.12 13.36 7.25
CA VAL A 156 19.03 14.42 6.74
C VAL A 156 18.43 15.80 6.99
N THR A 157 17.15 15.99 6.71
CA THR A 157 16.47 17.27 6.90
C THR A 157 16.33 17.66 8.37
N ALA A 158 16.06 16.70 9.25
CA ALA A 158 15.92 16.95 10.69
C ALA A 158 17.24 17.37 11.36
N PHE A 159 18.38 16.87 10.86
CA PHE A 159 19.71 17.26 11.34
C PHE A 159 20.25 18.51 10.64
N ALA A 160 19.75 18.83 9.44
CA ALA A 160 20.10 20.05 8.77
C ALA A 160 19.51 21.26 9.52
N THR A 161 20.38 22.16 9.95
CA THR A 161 20.00 23.42 10.58
C THR A 161 20.31 24.59 9.66
N GLN A 162 19.52 25.64 9.75
CA GLN A 162 19.73 26.89 9.05
C GLN A 162 19.74 28.03 10.06
N THR A 163 20.71 28.93 9.90
CA THR A 163 20.81 30.14 10.70
C THR A 163 20.01 31.24 10.01
N ILE A 164 19.00 31.76 10.68
CA ILE A 164 18.20 32.89 10.23
C ILE A 164 18.40 34.08 11.16
N ILE A 165 18.39 35.28 10.59
CA ILE A 165 18.44 36.53 11.35
C ILE A 165 17.00 37.05 11.43
N VAL A 166 16.47 37.14 12.65
CA VAL A 166 15.12 37.66 12.90
C VAL A 166 15.26 38.90 13.78
N GLY A 167 15.15 40.09 13.17
CA GLY A 167 15.50 41.35 13.82
C GLY A 167 17.00 41.40 14.15
N ASN A 168 17.34 41.67 15.41
CA ASN A 168 18.73 41.69 15.90
C ASN A 168 19.18 40.36 16.53
N GLN A 169 18.38 39.29 16.43
CA GLN A 169 18.73 37.98 17.00
C GLN A 169 19.02 36.96 15.90
N THR A 170 20.17 36.29 16.05
CA THR A 170 20.54 35.12 15.26
C THR A 170 19.89 33.88 15.86
N LYS A 171 19.01 33.20 15.09
CA LYS A 171 18.34 31.96 15.51
C LYS A 171 18.74 30.81 14.60
N ILE A 172 19.03 29.66 15.21
CA ILE A 172 19.28 28.41 14.49
C ILE A 172 18.00 27.60 14.52
N ILE A 173 17.44 27.28 13.35
CA ILE A 173 16.20 26.49 13.22
C ILE A 173 16.46 25.24 12.39
N ARG A 174 15.65 24.19 12.57
CA ARG A 174 15.75 23.00 11.71
C ARG A 174 15.13 23.30 10.35
N MET A 175 15.72 22.71 9.32
CA MET A 175 15.18 22.80 7.97
C MET A 175 13.88 21.99 7.86
N LEU A 176 12.96 22.47 7.02
CA LEU A 176 11.71 21.78 6.74
C LEU A 176 11.80 21.04 5.40
N PRO A 177 11.30 19.80 5.32
CA PRO A 177 11.19 19.02 4.08
C PRO A 177 10.50 19.78 2.94
N CYS A 178 9.46 20.55 3.26
CA CYS A 178 8.81 21.50 2.37
C CYS A 178 8.68 22.84 3.09
N VAL A 179 9.09 23.92 2.42
CA VAL A 179 8.99 25.26 2.99
C VAL A 179 7.53 25.69 3.07
N VAL A 180 7.14 26.29 4.19
CA VAL A 180 5.76 26.75 4.45
C VAL A 180 5.69 28.27 4.48
N TYR A 181 4.51 28.81 4.19
CA TYR A 181 4.30 30.25 4.15
C TYR A 181 4.42 30.86 5.56
N LYS A 182 5.45 31.70 5.76
CA LYS A 182 5.84 32.21 7.08
C LYS A 182 4.76 33.08 7.74
N ASN A 183 3.95 33.78 6.94
CA ASN A 183 2.86 34.63 7.44
C ASN A 183 1.64 33.81 7.90
N LEU A 184 1.52 32.55 7.45
CA LEU A 184 0.47 31.64 7.92
C LEU A 184 0.92 30.86 9.16
N ILE A 185 2.17 30.39 9.17
CA ILE A 185 2.74 29.63 10.28
C ILE A 185 4.14 30.17 10.61
N PRO A 186 4.37 30.74 11.82
CA PRO A 186 5.67 31.29 12.21
C PRO A 186 6.67 30.17 12.54
N VAL A 187 7.22 29.52 11.52
CA VAL A 187 8.17 28.38 11.68
C VAL A 187 9.57 28.75 12.18
N HIS A 188 9.77 30.01 12.56
CA HIS A 188 11.00 30.53 13.16
C HIS A 188 10.94 30.56 14.69
N THR A 189 9.81 30.19 15.29
CA THR A 189 9.64 30.05 16.74
C THR A 189 9.66 28.58 17.16
N SER A 190 10.26 28.30 18.30
CA SER A 190 10.13 26.99 18.98
C SER A 190 8.93 27.07 19.94
N PRO A 191 8.04 26.04 20.00
CA PRO A 191 8.16 24.71 19.38
C PRO A 191 7.50 24.58 17.98
N THR A 192 7.11 25.67 17.33
CA THR A 192 6.36 25.65 16.07
C THR A 192 7.11 24.96 14.93
N ASN A 193 8.42 25.22 14.81
CA ASN A 193 9.28 24.58 13.81
C ASN A 193 9.27 23.04 13.95
N GLU A 194 9.45 22.56 15.17
CA GLU A 194 9.51 21.14 15.51
C GLU A 194 8.17 20.44 15.28
N ILE A 195 7.06 21.11 15.59
CA ILE A 195 5.71 20.61 15.31
C ILE A 195 5.48 20.45 13.80
N VAL A 196 5.77 21.49 13.02
CA VAL A 196 5.60 21.44 11.55
C VAL A 196 6.48 20.35 10.94
N LEU A 197 7.74 20.25 11.40
CA LEU A 197 8.65 19.20 10.97
C LEU A 197 8.08 17.79 11.24
N ALA A 198 7.61 17.55 12.46
CA ALA A 198 7.00 16.27 12.83
C ALA A 198 5.73 15.97 12.02
N THR A 199 4.89 16.99 11.77
CA THR A 199 3.69 16.83 10.94
C THR A 199 4.04 16.51 9.49
N GLN A 200 5.03 17.19 8.90
CA GLN A 200 5.49 16.89 7.54
C GLN A 200 6.05 15.46 7.47
N PHE A 201 6.78 14.99 8.47
CA PHE A 201 7.25 13.60 8.52
C PHE A 201 6.12 12.59 8.58
N LEU A 202 5.16 12.80 9.47
CA LEU A 202 4.02 11.88 9.59
C LEU A 202 3.18 11.88 8.31
N SER A 203 2.94 13.05 7.73
CA SER A 203 2.25 13.22 6.45
C SER A 203 3.01 12.53 5.31
N GLY A 204 4.33 12.72 5.24
CA GLY A 204 5.24 12.06 4.29
C GLY A 204 5.17 10.53 4.39
N PHE A 205 5.17 10.00 5.61
CA PHE A 205 4.99 8.57 5.85
C PHE A 205 3.65 8.05 5.34
N ILE A 206 2.56 8.80 5.57
CA ILE A 206 1.20 8.44 5.11
C ILE A 206 1.13 8.39 3.59
N VAL A 207 1.60 9.44 2.91
CA VAL A 207 1.55 9.53 1.43
C VAL A 207 2.46 8.50 0.76
N ASN A 208 3.60 8.17 1.37
CA ASN A 208 4.45 7.10 0.88
C ASN A 208 3.82 5.72 1.10
N SER A 209 3.22 5.49 2.27
CA SER A 209 2.51 4.25 2.59
C SER A 209 1.31 4.01 1.67
N SER A 210 0.63 5.07 1.21
CA SER A 210 -0.47 4.95 0.25
C SER A 210 0.02 4.43 -1.12
N ALA A 211 1.12 4.99 -1.63
CA ALA A 211 1.74 4.56 -2.88
C ALA A 211 2.28 3.12 -2.80
N VAL A 212 3.05 2.83 -1.75
CA VAL A 212 3.58 1.48 -1.46
C VAL A 212 2.43 0.47 -1.35
N GLY A 213 1.37 0.82 -0.62
CA GLY A 213 0.23 -0.05 -0.43
C GLY A 213 -0.51 -0.38 -1.73
N ALA A 214 -0.68 0.61 -2.62
CA ALA A 214 -1.27 0.39 -3.94
C ALA A 214 -0.40 -0.53 -4.80
N ILE A 215 0.90 -0.27 -4.88
CA ILE A 215 1.86 -1.10 -5.62
C ILE A 215 1.89 -2.52 -5.05
N SER A 216 1.94 -2.66 -3.73
CA SER A 216 2.00 -3.94 -3.04
C SER A 216 0.75 -4.79 -3.28
N ILE A 217 -0.45 -4.19 -3.31
CA ILE A 217 -1.68 -4.90 -3.70
C ILE A 217 -1.56 -5.39 -5.14
N GLY A 218 -1.17 -4.51 -6.07
CA GLY A 218 -1.04 -4.85 -7.49
C GLY A 218 -0.05 -5.99 -7.73
N VAL A 219 1.11 -5.97 -7.06
CA VAL A 219 2.12 -7.03 -7.11
C VAL A 219 1.57 -8.36 -6.61
N VAL A 220 0.84 -8.36 -5.49
CA VAL A 220 0.26 -9.60 -4.95
C VAL A 220 -0.81 -10.16 -5.88
N PHE A 221 -1.68 -9.33 -6.46
CA PHE A 221 -2.67 -9.77 -7.43
C PHE A 221 -2.03 -10.30 -8.72
N ALA A 222 -1.03 -9.61 -9.25
CA ALA A 222 -0.30 -10.06 -10.43
C ALA A 222 0.42 -11.40 -10.18
N ALA A 223 1.04 -11.56 -9.00
CA ALA A 223 1.67 -12.81 -8.62
C ALA A 223 0.64 -13.95 -8.49
N HIS A 224 -0.52 -13.70 -7.87
CA HIS A 224 -1.60 -14.67 -7.77
C HIS A 224 -2.12 -15.09 -9.15
N ALA A 225 -2.44 -14.13 -10.02
CA ALA A 225 -2.90 -14.39 -11.38
C ALA A 225 -1.88 -15.21 -12.17
N ARG A 226 -0.58 -14.89 -12.04
CA ARG A 226 0.49 -15.68 -12.64
C ARG A 226 0.54 -17.12 -12.11
N GLY A 227 0.25 -17.33 -10.82
CA GLY A 227 0.10 -18.66 -10.23
C GLY A 227 -1.05 -19.46 -10.86
N GLN A 228 -2.23 -18.86 -10.95
CA GLN A 228 -3.40 -19.48 -11.59
C GLN A 228 -3.15 -19.84 -13.06
N LEU A 229 -2.54 -18.92 -13.83
CA LEU A 229 -2.18 -19.17 -15.23
C LEU A 229 -1.15 -20.29 -15.38
N THR A 230 -0.20 -20.41 -14.44
CA THR A 230 0.79 -21.50 -14.46
C THR A 230 0.12 -22.86 -14.18
N ILE A 231 -0.86 -22.91 -13.27
CA ILE A 231 -1.66 -24.12 -13.04
C ILE A 231 -2.43 -24.49 -14.30
N LEU A 232 -3.14 -23.54 -14.90
CA LEU A 232 -3.91 -23.77 -16.13
C LEU A 232 -3.02 -24.33 -17.25
N MET A 233 -1.83 -23.74 -17.46
CA MET A 233 -0.88 -24.25 -18.46
C MET A 233 -0.42 -25.67 -18.14
N THR A 234 -0.22 -26.00 -16.86
CA THR A 234 0.14 -27.35 -16.43
C THR A 234 -0.97 -28.34 -16.79
N TRP A 235 -2.23 -28.02 -16.49
CA TRP A 235 -3.36 -28.89 -16.79
C TRP A 235 -3.56 -29.10 -18.30
N ILE A 236 -3.42 -28.03 -19.11
CA ILE A 236 -3.47 -28.13 -20.58
C ILE A 236 -2.37 -29.08 -21.08
N ASN A 237 -1.15 -28.95 -20.57
CA ASN A 237 -0.04 -29.81 -20.99
C ASN A 237 -0.24 -31.28 -20.56
N GLU A 238 -0.74 -31.53 -19.35
CA GLU A 238 -1.09 -32.88 -18.88
C GLU A 238 -2.17 -33.51 -19.75
N PHE A 239 -3.19 -32.73 -20.13
CA PHE A 239 -4.27 -33.17 -21.00
C PHE A 239 -3.78 -33.51 -22.42
N VAL A 240 -3.01 -32.62 -23.05
CA VAL A 240 -2.50 -32.80 -24.43
C VAL A 240 -1.55 -33.98 -24.54
N ASN A 241 -0.75 -34.25 -23.51
CA ASN A 241 0.24 -35.34 -23.50
C ASN A 241 -0.31 -36.68 -23.00
N ARG A 242 -1.63 -36.80 -22.75
CA ARG A 242 -2.24 -38.05 -22.27
C ARG A 242 -2.17 -39.14 -23.37
N PRO A 243 -1.77 -40.40 -23.03
CA PRO A 243 -1.72 -41.50 -24.00
C PRO A 243 -3.08 -41.77 -24.66
N LYS A 244 -3.08 -42.11 -25.96
CA LYS A 244 -4.31 -42.26 -26.79
C LYS A 244 -5.20 -43.44 -26.36
N ASP A 245 -4.66 -44.34 -25.58
CA ASP A 245 -5.26 -45.60 -25.13
C ASP A 245 -6.22 -45.38 -23.94
N GLN A 246 -6.22 -44.18 -23.35
CA GLN A 246 -7.05 -43.76 -22.23
C GLN A 246 -8.25 -42.88 -22.69
N LYS A 247 -8.71 -43.08 -23.93
CA LYS A 247 -9.84 -42.35 -24.54
C LYS A 247 -11.16 -43.02 -24.22
N ASP A 248 -11.65 -42.82 -23.01
CA ASP A 248 -13.07 -42.96 -22.71
C ASP A 248 -13.71 -41.58 -22.49
N ASN A 249 -15.03 -41.57 -22.31
CA ASN A 249 -15.93 -40.42 -22.11
C ASN A 249 -15.41 -39.28 -21.18
N ASP A 250 -14.36 -39.52 -20.39
CA ASP A 250 -13.69 -38.57 -19.49
C ASP A 250 -13.02 -37.38 -20.21
N GLY A 251 -12.58 -37.54 -21.46
CA GLY A 251 -11.84 -36.49 -22.17
C GLY A 251 -12.64 -35.20 -22.41
N PHE A 252 -13.97 -35.30 -22.60
CA PHE A 252 -14.82 -34.13 -22.75
C PHE A 252 -15.08 -33.42 -21.41
N ASN A 253 -15.15 -34.18 -20.31
CA ASN A 253 -15.34 -33.63 -18.97
C ASN A 253 -14.08 -32.86 -18.53
N ASP A 254 -12.90 -33.42 -18.80
CA ASP A 254 -11.61 -32.76 -18.54
C ASP A 254 -11.43 -31.45 -19.33
N ILE A 255 -11.85 -31.41 -20.60
CA ILE A 255 -11.86 -30.16 -21.39
C ILE A 255 -12.83 -29.14 -20.78
N GLY A 256 -14.01 -29.60 -20.33
CA GLY A 256 -14.99 -28.76 -19.66
C GLY A 256 -14.41 -28.09 -18.41
N GLU A 257 -13.74 -28.85 -17.55
CA GLU A 257 -13.07 -28.32 -16.35
C GLU A 257 -11.95 -27.32 -16.68
N ILE A 258 -11.13 -27.60 -17.70
CA ILE A 258 -10.07 -26.69 -18.15
C ILE A 258 -10.66 -25.39 -18.70
N VAL A 259 -11.72 -25.46 -19.50
CA VAL A 259 -12.39 -24.27 -20.06
C VAL A 259 -13.06 -23.46 -18.95
N GLU A 260 -13.74 -24.11 -18.00
CA GLU A 260 -14.35 -23.42 -16.85
C GLU A 260 -13.30 -22.72 -15.98
N TYR A 261 -12.18 -23.40 -15.69
CA TYR A 261 -11.06 -22.82 -14.95
C TYR A 261 -10.43 -21.64 -15.72
N HIS A 262 -10.24 -21.76 -17.03
CA HIS A 262 -9.76 -20.66 -17.88
C HIS A 262 -10.68 -19.43 -17.84
N LEU A 263 -11.99 -19.63 -18.01
CA LEU A 263 -12.98 -18.56 -17.93
C LEU A 263 -13.01 -17.90 -16.54
N LYS A 264 -12.77 -18.68 -15.48
CA LYS A 264 -12.66 -18.17 -14.12
C LYS A 264 -11.42 -17.28 -13.94
N VAL A 265 -10.27 -17.68 -14.46
CA VAL A 265 -9.02 -16.90 -14.37
C VAL A 265 -9.09 -15.57 -15.15
N LEU A 266 -9.93 -15.50 -16.20
CA LEU A 266 -10.13 -14.29 -16.99
C LEU A 266 -11.11 -13.27 -16.38
N ARG A 267 -11.92 -13.67 -15.38
CA ARG A 267 -12.92 -12.81 -14.72
C ARG A 267 -12.35 -12.11 -13.50
#